data_AF-A0A1G0IIC1-F1
#
_entry.id   AF-A0A1G0IIC1-F1
#
_cell.length_a   1.000
_cell.length_b   1.000
_cell.length_c   1.000
_cell.angle_alpha   90.00
_cell.angle_beta   90.00
_cell.angle_gamma   90.00
#
_symmetry.space_group_name_H-M   'P 1'
#
loop_
_entity.id
_entity.type
_entity.pdbx_description
1 polymer ?
#
loop_
_entity_poly.entity_id
_entity_poly.type
_entity_poly.pdbx_seq_one_letter_code
_entity_poly.pdbx_strand_id
1 'polypeptide(L)'
;MSTESLNDTNDTKSLKKDTQVVLFTGGRDSTLTASILMMRNIPVYLLSANSGASVHREVTQYRIEELRKKFGDELLVSHKTLDVSGTFRSIALEQIENDILTDKKNLVVVGEKLAILAHAVDFCLRKNCKLINVGYTKYQEEFPEQRESSISFFQNFLGRYSIKLDCPIYEVATTIEYVKYRLMQIGLSNKPLEGSTLFGDTFSKADNETILNYLRRKENLAHDHVKFLTQDQYS
;
A
#
# COMPACT_ATOMS: atom_id res chain seq x y z
N MET A 1 12.21 -28.48 20.80
CA MET A 1 12.02 -28.25 19.35
C MET A 1 12.16 -26.75 19.13
N SER A 2 13.32 -26.36 18.63
CA SER A 2 13.76 -24.99 18.41
C SER A 2 12.97 -24.35 17.28
N THR A 3 12.31 -23.23 17.58
CA THR A 3 11.81 -22.28 16.60
C THR A 3 13.01 -21.59 15.97
N GLU A 4 13.41 -22.04 14.78
CA GLU A 4 14.35 -21.30 13.95
C GLU A 4 13.69 -20.00 13.50
N SER A 5 14.15 -18.90 14.07
CA SER A 5 14.01 -17.55 13.54
C SER A 5 14.58 -17.53 12.13
N LEU A 6 13.72 -17.40 11.12
CA LEU A 6 14.14 -17.07 9.77
C LEU A 6 14.90 -15.74 9.81
N ASN A 7 16.21 -15.84 9.59
CA ASN A 7 17.19 -14.77 9.66
C ASN A 7 16.79 -13.52 8.85
N ASP A 8 16.79 -12.37 9.51
CA ASP A 8 16.70 -10.98 9.00
C ASP A 8 17.92 -10.54 8.13
N THR A 9 18.77 -11.46 7.68
CA THR A 9 20.07 -11.15 7.08
C THR A 9 20.02 -10.68 5.61
N ASN A 10 18.83 -10.54 5.01
CA ASN A 10 18.66 -10.06 3.64
C ASN A 10 18.18 -8.59 3.53
N ASP A 11 17.97 -7.90 4.64
CA ASP A 11 17.30 -6.59 4.64
C ASP A 11 18.18 -5.42 4.14
N THR A 12 19.48 -5.64 3.95
CA THR A 12 20.44 -4.63 3.46
C THR A 12 20.81 -4.76 1.99
N LYS A 13 20.42 -5.84 1.29
CA LYS A 13 20.71 -5.97 -0.15
C LYS A 13 19.83 -5.05 -0.98
N SER A 14 20.43 -4.31 -1.91
CA SER A 14 19.71 -3.57 -2.95
C SER A 14 18.83 -4.52 -3.75
N LEU A 15 17.67 -4.04 -4.22
CA LEU A 15 16.84 -4.84 -5.10
C LEU A 15 17.58 -5.17 -6.40
N LYS A 16 17.22 -6.29 -7.03
CA LYS A 16 17.66 -6.60 -8.40
C LYS A 16 17.33 -5.40 -9.30
N LYS A 17 18.21 -5.15 -10.27
CA LYS A 17 18.00 -4.11 -11.28
C LYS A 17 16.62 -4.30 -11.92
N ASP A 18 15.88 -3.21 -12.06
CA ASP A 18 14.52 -3.13 -12.64
C ASP A 18 13.37 -3.72 -11.78
N THR A 19 13.64 -4.20 -10.56
CA THR A 19 12.57 -4.62 -9.64
C THR A 19 11.68 -3.44 -9.26
N GLN A 20 10.36 -3.65 -9.36
CA GLN A 20 9.36 -2.67 -8.95
C GLN A 20 8.67 -3.08 -7.65
N VAL A 21 8.32 -2.09 -6.83
CA VAL A 21 7.58 -2.31 -5.58
C VAL A 21 6.08 -2.24 -5.85
N VAL A 22 5.31 -3.15 -5.25
CA VAL A 22 3.84 -3.12 -5.23
C VAL A 22 3.38 -3.04 -3.79
N LEU A 23 2.61 -2.01 -3.44
CA LEU A 23 1.89 -2.00 -2.16
C LEU A 23 0.79 -3.06 -2.22
N PHE A 24 0.90 -4.05 -1.36
CA PHE A 24 0.22 -5.33 -1.52
C PHE A 24 -0.63 -5.66 -0.30
N THR A 25 -1.94 -5.84 -0.50
CA THR A 25 -2.89 -6.23 0.55
C THR A 25 -3.26 -7.71 0.50
N GLY A 26 -2.98 -8.41 -0.61
CA GLY A 26 -3.55 -9.73 -0.93
C GLY A 26 -4.91 -9.67 -1.65
N GLY A 27 -5.44 -8.46 -1.81
CA GLY A 27 -6.67 -8.17 -2.52
C GLY A 27 -6.57 -8.44 -4.00
N ARG A 28 -7.73 -8.44 -4.67
CA ARG A 28 -7.80 -8.73 -6.12
C ARG A 28 -7.00 -7.71 -6.92
N ASP A 29 -7.11 -6.44 -6.55
CA ASP A 29 -6.58 -5.33 -7.33
C ASP A 29 -5.05 -5.21 -7.18
N SER A 30 -4.52 -5.36 -5.97
CA SER A 30 -3.07 -5.43 -5.76
C SER A 30 -2.46 -6.69 -6.39
N THR A 31 -3.20 -7.81 -6.38
CA THR A 31 -2.80 -9.04 -7.07
C THR A 31 -2.74 -8.82 -8.59
N LEU A 32 -3.77 -8.23 -9.18
CA LEU A 32 -3.79 -7.98 -10.63
C LEU A 32 -2.66 -7.03 -11.04
N THR A 33 -2.40 -6.00 -10.24
CA THR A 33 -1.28 -5.07 -10.45
C THR A 33 0.06 -5.80 -10.47
N ALA A 34 0.35 -6.61 -9.44
CA ALA A 34 1.58 -7.40 -9.39
C ALA A 34 1.67 -8.39 -10.58
N SER A 35 0.56 -9.05 -10.92
CA SER A 35 0.51 -10.02 -12.01
C SER A 35 0.79 -9.38 -13.38
N ILE A 36 0.26 -8.17 -13.64
CA ILE A 36 0.51 -7.45 -14.91
C ILE A 36 1.98 -7.10 -15.06
N LEU A 37 2.65 -6.68 -13.98
CA LEU A 37 4.08 -6.40 -14.00
C LEU A 37 4.88 -7.68 -14.28
N MET A 38 4.59 -8.77 -13.56
CA MET A 38 5.28 -10.05 -13.76
C MET A 38 5.02 -10.66 -15.15
N MET A 39 3.81 -10.52 -15.71
CA MET A 39 3.51 -10.91 -17.10
C MET A 39 4.33 -10.13 -18.14
N ARG A 40 4.76 -8.90 -17.81
CA ARG A 40 5.68 -8.09 -18.62
C ARG A 40 7.15 -8.41 -18.34
N ASN A 41 7.42 -9.50 -17.63
CA ASN A 41 8.74 -9.93 -17.20
C ASN A 41 9.46 -8.90 -16.30
N ILE A 42 8.69 -8.11 -15.53
CA ILE A 42 9.21 -7.16 -14.56
C ILE A 42 9.23 -7.85 -13.19
N PRO A 43 10.39 -7.97 -12.53
CA PRO A 43 10.46 -8.50 -11.17
C PRO A 43 9.72 -7.59 -10.17
N VAL A 44 9.01 -8.21 -9.24
CA VAL A 44 8.15 -7.53 -8.26
C VAL A 44 8.62 -7.84 -6.84
N TYR A 45 8.68 -6.80 -6.02
CA TYR A 45 8.77 -6.89 -4.57
C TYR A 45 7.43 -6.49 -3.96
N LEU A 46 6.81 -7.38 -3.18
CA LEU A 46 5.54 -7.10 -2.52
C LEU A 46 5.80 -6.44 -1.16
N LEU A 47 5.18 -5.28 -0.94
CA LEU A 47 5.31 -4.53 0.29
C LEU A 47 3.93 -4.38 0.95
N SER A 48 3.71 -5.11 2.03
CA SER A 48 2.50 -5.01 2.86
C SER A 48 2.76 -4.13 4.08
N ALA A 49 1.70 -3.75 4.79
CA ALA A 49 1.80 -2.97 6.02
C ALA A 49 0.86 -3.49 7.10
N ASN A 50 1.31 -3.37 8.36
CA ASN A 50 0.58 -3.73 9.55
C ASN A 50 0.45 -2.54 10.51
N SER A 51 -0.75 -1.98 10.57
CA SER A 51 -1.16 -0.92 11.48
C SER A 51 -1.72 -1.43 12.80
N GLY A 52 -2.00 -2.74 12.90
CA GLY A 52 -2.78 -3.33 13.99
C GLY A 52 -4.30 -3.16 13.84
N ALA A 53 -4.78 -2.45 12.83
CA ALA A 53 -6.20 -2.09 12.67
C ALA A 53 -7.01 -3.04 11.77
N SER A 54 -6.43 -4.14 11.28
CA SER A 54 -7.14 -5.07 10.38
C SER A 54 -7.12 -6.50 10.91
N VAL A 55 -8.21 -7.21 10.67
CA VAL A 55 -8.41 -8.61 11.05
C VAL A 55 -8.18 -9.56 9.87
N HIS A 56 -7.96 -10.85 10.15
CA HIS A 56 -7.81 -11.93 9.15
C HIS A 56 -6.69 -11.72 8.12
N ARG A 57 -5.55 -11.17 8.55
CA ARG A 57 -4.43 -10.85 7.64
C ARG A 57 -3.65 -12.09 7.18
N GLU A 58 -3.74 -13.19 7.92
CA GLU A 58 -2.96 -14.41 7.67
C GLU A 58 -3.25 -15.01 6.29
N VAL A 59 -4.44 -14.73 5.73
CA VAL A 59 -4.86 -15.24 4.41
C VAL A 59 -4.03 -14.67 3.24
N THR A 60 -3.33 -13.55 3.45
CA THR A 60 -2.46 -12.91 2.44
C THR A 60 -1.35 -13.86 1.98
N GLN A 61 -0.87 -14.73 2.88
CA GLN A 61 0.19 -15.68 2.59
C GLN A 61 -0.21 -16.68 1.48
N TYR A 62 -1.46 -17.14 1.48
CA TYR A 62 -1.98 -18.02 0.42
C TYR A 62 -1.93 -17.34 -0.95
N ARG A 63 -2.17 -16.04 -1.01
CA ARG A 63 -2.07 -15.27 -2.26
C ARG A 63 -0.62 -15.16 -2.73
N ILE A 64 0.32 -14.94 -1.82
CA ILE A 64 1.74 -14.86 -2.15
C ILE A 64 2.24 -16.19 -2.70
N GLU A 65 1.84 -17.30 -2.08
CA GLU A 65 2.15 -18.66 -2.55
C GLU A 65 1.56 -18.95 -3.93
N GLU A 66 0.33 -18.50 -4.18
CA GLU A 66 -0.31 -18.62 -5.48
C GLU A 66 0.46 -17.86 -6.57
N LEU A 67 0.86 -16.60 -6.28
CA LEU A 67 1.67 -15.79 -7.18
C LEU A 67 3.05 -16.43 -7.42
N ARG A 68 3.70 -16.93 -6.36
CA ARG A 68 5.00 -17.61 -6.46
C ARG A 68 4.91 -18.85 -7.33
N LYS A 69 3.89 -19.68 -7.15
CA LYS A 69 3.65 -20.88 -7.96
C LYS A 69 3.41 -20.52 -9.44
N LYS A 70 2.75 -19.40 -9.71
CA LYS A 70 2.43 -18.95 -11.07
C LYS A 70 3.62 -18.33 -11.81
N PHE A 71 4.40 -17.49 -11.14
CA PHE A 71 5.41 -16.63 -11.76
C PHE A 71 6.86 -17.00 -11.40
N GLY A 72 7.08 -17.82 -10.37
CA GLY A 72 8.40 -18.23 -9.90
C GLY A 72 9.13 -17.16 -9.08
N ASP A 73 10.21 -17.58 -8.41
CA ASP A 73 11.01 -16.72 -7.52
C ASP A 73 11.86 -15.68 -8.27
N GLU A 74 12.08 -15.85 -9.58
CA GLU A 74 12.77 -14.85 -10.39
C GLU A 74 11.93 -13.58 -10.58
N LEU A 75 10.60 -13.72 -10.71
CA LEU A 75 9.68 -12.62 -10.91
C LEU A 75 9.05 -12.14 -9.60
N LEU A 76 8.77 -13.04 -8.66
CA LEU A 76 8.34 -12.66 -7.31
C LEU A 76 9.55 -12.65 -6.37
N VAL A 77 10.27 -11.53 -6.35
CA VAL A 77 11.57 -11.38 -5.68
C VAL A 77 11.46 -11.61 -4.18
N SER A 78 10.47 -10.99 -3.53
CA SER A 78 10.23 -11.15 -2.10
C SER A 78 8.91 -10.52 -1.67
N HIS A 79 8.57 -10.72 -0.40
CA HIS A 79 7.48 -10.06 0.31
C HIS A 79 7.97 -9.60 1.68
N LYS A 80 7.57 -8.38 2.09
CA LYS A 80 7.80 -7.86 3.44
C LYS A 80 6.55 -7.15 3.95
N THR A 81 6.25 -7.34 5.23
CA THR A 81 5.23 -6.58 5.95
C THR A 81 5.91 -5.56 6.85
N LEU A 82 5.62 -4.29 6.65
CA LEU A 82 6.09 -3.18 7.48
C LEU A 82 5.21 -3.03 8.71
N ASP A 83 5.78 -2.88 9.90
CA ASP A 83 5.01 -2.42 11.07
C ASP A 83 4.88 -0.90 11.01
N VAL A 84 3.65 -0.42 10.82
CA VAL A 84 3.33 1.00 10.71
C VAL A 84 2.50 1.49 11.89
N SER A 85 2.29 0.67 12.93
CA SER A 85 1.37 0.93 14.04
C SER A 85 1.65 2.26 14.76
N GLY A 86 2.92 2.55 15.06
CA GLY A 86 3.32 3.81 15.72
C GLY A 86 3.03 5.05 14.88
N THR A 87 3.39 5.03 13.59
CA THR A 87 3.13 6.13 12.66
C THR A 87 1.63 6.28 12.38
N PHE A 88 0.91 5.18 12.23
CA PHE A 88 -0.54 5.18 12.08
C PHE A 88 -1.22 5.81 13.29
N ARG A 89 -0.83 5.43 14.51
CA ARG A 89 -1.35 6.04 15.74
C ARG A 89 -1.15 7.56 15.73
N SER A 90 0.07 8.02 15.45
CA SER A 90 0.41 9.45 15.47
C SER A 90 -0.34 10.25 14.41
N ILE A 91 -0.45 9.73 13.18
CA ILE A 91 -1.09 10.45 12.08
C ILE A 91 -2.62 10.42 12.18
N ALA A 92 -3.19 9.23 12.42
CA ALA A 92 -4.61 8.99 12.22
C ALA A 92 -5.44 8.88 13.50
N LEU A 93 -4.82 8.49 14.64
CA LEU A 93 -5.58 8.16 15.86
C LEU A 93 -5.37 9.15 17.01
N GLU A 94 -4.19 9.75 17.14
CA GLU A 94 -3.85 10.59 18.29
C GLU A 94 -4.78 11.80 18.46
N GLN A 95 -5.29 12.33 17.35
CA GLN A 95 -6.22 13.47 17.31
C GLN A 95 -7.59 13.10 16.74
N ILE A 96 -7.97 11.81 16.84
CA ILE A 96 -9.16 11.27 16.16
C ILE A 96 -10.46 11.98 16.55
N GLU A 97 -10.63 12.36 17.83
CA GLU A 97 -11.82 13.09 18.27
C GLU A 97 -11.96 14.43 17.56
N ASN A 98 -10.87 15.20 17.50
CA ASN A 98 -10.85 16.48 16.82
C ASN A 98 -11.06 16.33 15.31
N ASP A 99 -10.45 15.31 14.69
CA ASP A 99 -10.64 15.02 13.27
C ASP A 99 -12.12 14.67 12.97
N ILE A 100 -12.74 13.81 13.79
CA ILE A 100 -14.17 13.45 13.63
C ILE A 100 -15.07 14.67 13.80
N LEU A 101 -14.83 15.51 14.81
CA LEU A 101 -15.63 16.71 15.05
C LEU A 101 -15.48 17.76 13.93
N THR A 102 -14.27 17.87 13.37
CA THR A 102 -13.95 18.82 12.31
C THR A 102 -14.51 18.36 10.97
N ASP A 103 -14.16 17.15 10.54
CA ASP A 103 -14.45 16.67 9.19
C ASP A 103 -15.83 16.02 9.10
N LYS A 104 -16.40 15.57 10.23
CA LYS A 104 -17.68 14.85 10.33
C LYS A 104 -17.75 13.63 9.41
N LYS A 105 -16.58 13.02 9.17
CA LYS A 105 -16.34 11.86 8.30
C LYS A 105 -15.26 10.99 8.93
N ASN A 106 -15.27 9.69 8.62
CA ASN A 106 -14.15 8.82 8.97
C ASN A 106 -13.09 8.89 7.86
N LEU A 107 -11.95 9.49 8.19
CA LEU A 107 -10.77 9.57 7.31
C LEU A 107 -9.57 8.80 7.89
N VAL A 108 -9.80 7.91 8.85
CA VAL A 108 -8.74 7.11 9.49
C VAL A 108 -7.98 6.27 8.46
N VAL A 109 -8.66 5.67 7.47
CA VAL A 109 -8.02 4.89 6.40
C VAL A 109 -7.14 5.77 5.49
N VAL A 110 -7.50 7.04 5.31
CA VAL A 110 -6.66 8.02 4.59
C VAL A 110 -5.38 8.32 5.37
N GLY A 111 -5.50 8.51 6.70
CA GLY A 111 -4.36 8.67 7.59
C GLY A 111 -3.48 7.41 7.66
N GLU A 112 -4.09 6.22 7.68
CA GLU A 112 -3.40 4.93 7.58
C GLU A 112 -2.60 4.84 6.28
N LYS A 113 -3.20 5.22 5.14
CA LYS A 113 -2.48 5.23 3.87
C LYS A 113 -1.26 6.14 3.91
N LEU A 114 -1.38 7.32 4.52
CA LEU A 114 -0.26 8.25 4.66
C LEU A 114 0.86 7.67 5.54
N ALA A 115 0.52 6.97 6.63
CA ALA A 115 1.48 6.23 7.45
C ALA A 115 2.20 5.12 6.67
N ILE A 116 1.46 4.36 5.86
CA ILE A 116 2.04 3.34 4.98
C ILE A 116 3.02 3.96 3.99
N LEU A 117 2.66 5.10 3.38
CA LEU A 117 3.54 5.78 2.44
C LEU A 117 4.80 6.32 3.11
N ALA A 118 4.74 6.81 4.35
CA ALA A 118 5.92 7.25 5.08
C ALA A 118 6.96 6.11 5.26
N HIS A 119 6.49 4.91 5.64
CA HIS A 119 7.37 3.73 5.74
C HIS A 119 7.81 3.20 4.37
N ALA A 120 6.95 3.30 3.36
CA ALA A 120 7.32 2.91 2.00
C ALA A 120 8.42 3.82 1.42
N VAL A 121 8.47 5.10 1.81
CA VAL A 121 9.59 6.01 1.47
C VAL A 121 10.89 5.51 2.06
N ASP A 122 10.95 5.22 3.36
CA ASP A 122 12.16 4.67 4.01
C ASP A 122 12.63 3.39 3.30
N PHE A 123 11.70 2.46 3.05
CA PHE A 123 11.99 1.23 2.32
C PHE A 123 12.59 1.53 0.94
N CYS A 124 11.95 2.41 0.16
CA CYS A 124 12.39 2.74 -1.18
C CYS A 124 13.76 3.42 -1.19
N LEU A 125 14.04 4.34 -0.27
CA LEU A 125 15.33 5.00 -0.17
C LEU A 125 16.45 4.01 0.16
N ARG A 126 16.26 3.14 1.16
CA ARG A 126 17.25 2.10 1.52
C ARG A 126 17.49 1.09 0.39
N LYS A 127 16.49 0.85 -0.45
CA LYS A 127 16.56 -0.10 -1.57
C LYS A 127 16.86 0.54 -2.92
N ASN A 128 17.03 1.87 -2.97
CA ASN A 128 17.16 2.66 -4.21
C ASN A 128 16.02 2.37 -5.22
N CYS A 129 14.79 2.22 -4.72
CA CYS A 129 13.59 2.09 -5.55
C CYS A 129 12.96 3.46 -5.78
N LYS A 130 12.57 3.73 -7.03
CA LYS A 130 11.98 5.02 -7.44
C LYS A 130 10.53 4.91 -7.90
N LEU A 131 9.93 3.73 -7.80
CA LEU A 131 8.59 3.47 -8.32
C LEU A 131 7.82 2.52 -7.40
N ILE A 132 6.70 3.01 -6.89
CA ILE A 132 5.71 2.25 -6.14
C ILE A 132 4.46 2.10 -7.00
N ASN A 133 3.98 0.87 -7.14
CA ASN A 133 2.71 0.56 -7.79
C ASN A 133 1.64 0.27 -6.73
N VAL A 134 0.42 0.76 -6.96
CA VAL A 134 -0.75 0.47 -6.12
C VAL A 134 -1.87 -0.14 -6.94
N GLY A 135 -2.64 -1.04 -6.31
CA GLY A 135 -3.84 -1.63 -6.89
C GLY A 135 -5.07 -0.75 -6.79
N TYR A 136 -4.94 0.55 -7.06
CA TYR A 136 -6.12 1.43 -7.09
C TYR A 136 -6.92 1.24 -8.36
N THR A 137 -8.24 1.34 -8.25
CA THR A 137 -9.18 1.09 -9.35
C THR A 137 -10.25 2.18 -9.45
N LYS A 138 -10.71 2.47 -10.66
CA LYS A 138 -11.74 3.50 -10.87
C LYS A 138 -13.07 3.13 -10.21
N TYR A 139 -13.43 1.86 -10.16
CA TYR A 139 -14.66 1.41 -9.51
C TYR A 139 -14.66 1.57 -7.97
N GLN A 140 -13.47 1.79 -7.40
CA GLN A 140 -13.26 2.03 -5.97
C GLN A 140 -13.02 3.51 -5.66
N GLU A 141 -13.27 4.43 -6.60
CA GLU A 141 -13.11 5.88 -6.36
C GLU A 141 -14.03 6.45 -5.26
N GLU A 142 -15.02 5.67 -4.80
CA GLU A 142 -15.80 6.05 -3.64
C GLU A 142 -14.99 6.05 -2.33
N PHE A 143 -13.95 5.20 -2.25
CA PHE A 143 -13.06 5.15 -1.11
C PHE A 143 -12.14 6.39 -1.12
N PRO A 144 -12.12 7.18 -0.02
CA PRO A 144 -11.40 8.44 0.03
C PRO A 144 -9.93 8.37 -0.42
N GLU A 145 -9.21 7.32 -0.07
CA GLU A 145 -7.80 7.11 -0.40
C GLU A 145 -7.55 6.70 -1.87
N GLN A 146 -8.57 6.33 -2.63
CA GLN A 146 -8.48 5.95 -4.04
C GLN A 146 -9.01 7.02 -5.01
N ARG A 147 -9.48 8.16 -4.49
CA ARG A 147 -9.90 9.29 -5.32
C ARG A 147 -8.73 9.95 -6.02
N GLU A 148 -8.97 10.49 -7.22
CA GLU A 148 -7.97 11.25 -7.99
C GLU A 148 -7.31 12.37 -7.17
N SER A 149 -8.06 13.06 -6.32
CA SER A 149 -7.52 14.11 -5.44
C SER A 149 -6.51 13.55 -4.44
N SER A 150 -6.81 12.39 -3.85
CA SER A 150 -5.92 11.71 -2.90
C SER A 150 -4.73 11.08 -3.60
N ILE A 151 -4.93 10.46 -4.76
CA ILE A 151 -3.86 9.91 -5.60
C ILE A 151 -2.87 11.02 -5.98
N SER A 152 -3.37 12.17 -6.44
CA SER A 152 -2.54 13.32 -6.79
C SER A 152 -1.76 13.84 -5.58
N PHE A 153 -2.39 13.90 -4.41
CA PHE A 153 -1.72 14.25 -3.17
C PHE A 153 -0.59 13.26 -2.84
N PHE A 154 -0.86 11.95 -2.89
CA PHE A 154 0.14 10.91 -2.61
C PHE A 154 1.29 10.91 -3.61
N GLN A 155 1.01 11.17 -4.89
CA GLN A 155 2.03 11.36 -5.93
C GLN A 155 2.95 12.54 -5.59
N ASN A 156 2.40 13.68 -5.18
CA ASN A 156 3.17 14.84 -4.77
C ASN A 156 3.99 14.57 -3.51
N PHE A 157 3.40 13.93 -2.50
CA PHE A 157 4.08 13.53 -1.26
C PHE A 157 5.30 12.64 -1.55
N LEU A 158 5.14 11.58 -2.33
CA LEU A 158 6.22 10.67 -2.71
C LEU A 158 7.24 11.35 -3.66
N GLY A 159 6.77 12.24 -4.53
CA GLY A 159 7.60 13.00 -5.46
C GLY A 159 8.67 13.84 -4.77
N ARG A 160 8.41 14.34 -3.55
CA ARG A 160 9.42 15.04 -2.74
C ARG A 160 10.64 14.17 -2.41
N TYR A 161 10.47 12.85 -2.41
CA TYR A 161 11.51 11.86 -2.17
C TYR A 161 12.03 11.21 -3.46
N SER A 162 11.72 11.79 -4.63
CA SER A 162 12.06 11.23 -5.95
C SER A 162 11.48 9.82 -6.19
N ILE A 163 10.33 9.51 -5.56
CA ILE A 163 9.61 8.25 -5.74
C ILE A 163 8.31 8.55 -6.49
N LYS A 164 8.08 7.83 -7.59
CA LYS A 164 6.81 7.89 -8.33
C LYS A 164 5.80 6.91 -7.74
N LEU A 165 4.55 7.33 -7.65
CA LEU A 165 3.40 6.46 -7.44
C LEU A 165 2.70 6.20 -8.78
N ASP A 166 2.52 4.94 -9.12
CA ASP A 166 1.78 4.52 -10.31
C ASP A 166 0.57 3.66 -9.93
N CYS A 167 -0.48 3.76 -10.74
CA CYS A 167 -1.73 3.02 -10.56
C CYS A 167 -2.04 2.23 -11.86
N PRO A 168 -1.29 1.14 -12.15
CA PRO A 168 -1.26 0.54 -13.48
C PRO A 168 -2.60 0.02 -14.00
N ILE A 169 -3.56 -0.18 -13.10
CA ILE A 169 -4.89 -0.70 -13.41
C ILE A 169 -6.02 0.32 -13.22
N TYR A 170 -5.73 1.55 -12.79
CA TYR A 170 -6.76 2.51 -12.39
C TYR A 170 -7.80 2.76 -13.50
N GLU A 171 -7.33 3.18 -14.67
CA GLU A 171 -8.18 3.54 -15.81
C GLU A 171 -8.86 2.34 -16.48
N VAL A 172 -8.27 1.15 -16.40
CA VAL A 172 -8.76 -0.04 -17.09
C VAL A 172 -9.67 -0.91 -16.22
N ALA A 173 -9.47 -0.93 -14.91
CA ALA A 173 -10.30 -1.64 -13.96
C ALA A 173 -11.46 -0.74 -13.54
N THR A 174 -12.49 -0.68 -14.41
CA THR A 174 -13.72 0.10 -14.18
C THR A 174 -14.83 -0.71 -13.52
N THR A 175 -14.66 -2.03 -13.35
CA THR A 175 -15.58 -2.91 -12.60
C THR A 175 -14.82 -3.99 -11.84
N ILE A 176 -15.44 -4.52 -10.78
CA ILE A 176 -14.89 -5.67 -10.05
C ILE A 176 -14.89 -6.94 -10.91
N GLU A 177 -15.86 -7.10 -11.81
CA GLU A 177 -15.93 -8.20 -12.78
C GLU A 177 -14.70 -8.23 -13.68
N TYR A 178 -14.27 -7.07 -14.19
CA TYR A 178 -13.06 -6.97 -15.00
C TYR A 178 -11.86 -7.58 -14.26
N VAL A 179 -11.64 -7.18 -13.01
CA VAL A 179 -10.52 -7.68 -12.20
C VAL A 179 -10.63 -9.19 -11.98
N LYS A 180 -11.82 -9.69 -11.61
CA LYS A 180 -12.07 -11.13 -11.44
C LYS A 180 -11.76 -11.92 -12.71
N TYR A 181 -12.23 -11.47 -13.87
CA TYR A 181 -12.00 -12.15 -15.14
C TYR A 181 -10.53 -12.14 -15.54
N ARG A 182 -9.81 -11.02 -15.35
CA ARG A 182 -8.37 -10.95 -15.64
C ARG A 182 -7.57 -11.89 -14.74
N LEU A 183 -7.87 -11.97 -13.45
CA LEU A 183 -7.23 -12.94 -12.56
C LEU A 183 -7.50 -14.39 -13.01
N MET A 184 -8.74 -14.71 -13.41
CA MET A 184 -9.08 -16.03 -13.95
C MET A 184 -8.32 -16.35 -15.24
N GLN A 185 -8.19 -15.40 -16.17
CA GLN A 185 -7.40 -15.57 -17.40
C GLN A 185 -5.92 -15.84 -17.12
N ILE A 186 -5.38 -15.24 -16.06
CA ILE A 186 -4.00 -15.49 -15.60
C ILE A 186 -3.88 -16.86 -14.91
N GLY A 187 -5.01 -17.47 -14.50
CA GLY A 187 -5.03 -18.73 -13.77
C GLY A 187 -4.83 -18.55 -12.26
N LEU A 188 -5.28 -17.41 -11.72
CA LEU A 188 -5.27 -17.10 -10.29
C LEU A 188 -6.71 -17.09 -9.73
N SER A 189 -6.82 -17.37 -8.44
CA SER A 189 -8.04 -17.24 -7.65
C SER A 189 -8.61 -15.83 -7.72
N ASN A 190 -9.93 -15.74 -7.87
CA ASN A 190 -10.66 -14.47 -7.82
C ASN A 190 -11.24 -14.18 -6.42
N LYS A 191 -10.90 -14.98 -5.40
CA LYS A 191 -11.28 -14.72 -4.00
C LYS A 191 -10.44 -13.57 -3.44
N PRO A 192 -11.04 -12.64 -2.68
CA PRO A 192 -10.23 -11.66 -1.96
C PRO A 192 -9.50 -12.42 -0.85
N LEU A 193 -8.18 -12.24 -0.77
CA LEU A 193 -7.33 -12.85 0.24
C LEU A 193 -6.57 -11.73 0.95
N GLU A 194 -7.32 -10.76 1.46
CA GLU A 194 -6.83 -9.62 2.23
C GLU A 194 -7.57 -9.49 3.56
N GLY A 195 -6.93 -8.83 4.52
CA GLY A 195 -7.57 -8.49 5.78
C GLY A 195 -8.55 -7.32 5.64
N SER A 196 -9.54 -7.27 6.53
CA SER A 196 -10.50 -6.17 6.60
C SER A 196 -10.10 -5.18 7.68
N THR A 197 -10.01 -3.89 7.34
CA THR A 197 -9.78 -2.82 8.33
C THR A 197 -11.02 -2.61 9.19
N LEU A 198 -10.84 -2.37 10.49
CA LEU A 198 -11.92 -2.08 11.44
C LEU A 198 -12.57 -0.71 11.20
N PHE A 199 -11.93 0.15 10.41
CA PHE A 199 -12.42 1.50 10.10
C PHE A 199 -13.15 1.58 8.75
N GLY A 200 -13.10 0.54 7.93
CA GLY A 200 -13.76 0.48 6.63
C GLY A 200 -15.28 0.48 6.77
N ASP A 201 -15.98 1.08 5.81
CA ASP A 201 -17.45 1.08 5.71
C ASP A 201 -18.21 1.61 6.95
N THR A 202 -17.55 2.39 7.80
CA THR A 202 -18.15 2.89 9.06
C THR A 202 -18.84 4.26 8.95
N PHE A 203 -18.60 5.01 7.86
CA PHE A 203 -19.15 6.36 7.66
C PHE A 203 -19.61 6.59 6.22
N SER A 204 -20.41 7.64 6.04
CA SER A 204 -20.77 8.15 4.71
C SER A 204 -19.56 8.72 3.96
N LYS A 205 -19.65 8.73 2.63
CA LYS A 205 -18.61 9.23 1.73
C LYS A 205 -18.22 10.68 2.05
N ALA A 206 -16.92 10.96 2.09
CA ALA A 206 -16.38 12.32 2.16
C ALA A 206 -16.30 12.94 0.75
N ASP A 207 -16.36 14.27 0.66
CA ASP A 207 -16.06 15.01 -0.58
C ASP A 207 -14.55 15.29 -0.71
N ASN A 208 -14.12 15.74 -1.89
CA ASN A 208 -12.71 15.94 -2.20
C ASN A 208 -12.07 17.04 -1.33
N GLU A 209 -12.82 18.10 -1.01
CA GLU A 209 -12.31 19.21 -0.19
C GLU A 209 -12.02 18.74 1.23
N THR A 210 -12.94 18.02 1.85
CA THR A 210 -12.80 17.44 3.19
C THR A 210 -11.59 16.51 3.25
N ILE A 211 -11.43 15.63 2.27
CA ILE A 211 -10.29 14.70 2.20
C ILE A 211 -8.96 15.45 2.06
N LEU A 212 -8.89 16.43 1.16
CA LEU A 212 -7.67 17.22 0.94
C LEU A 212 -7.31 18.08 2.15
N ASN A 213 -8.30 18.66 2.84
CA ASN A 213 -8.06 19.42 4.05
C ASN A 213 -7.51 18.54 5.16
N TYR A 214 -8.04 17.33 5.34
CA TYR A 214 -7.47 16.34 6.26
C TYR A 214 -6.02 16.00 5.88
N LEU A 215 -5.76 15.63 4.62
CA LEU A 215 -4.42 15.27 4.15
C LEU A 215 -3.40 16.39 4.38
N ARG A 216 -3.75 17.65 4.08
CA ARG A 216 -2.88 18.81 4.32
C ARG A 216 -2.57 19.01 5.80
N ARG A 217 -3.55 18.81 6.70
CA ARG A 217 -3.31 18.89 8.16
C ARG A 217 -2.36 17.81 8.64
N LYS A 218 -2.36 16.63 7.99
CA LYS A 218 -1.53 15.47 8.37
C LYS A 218 -0.18 15.39 7.64
N GLU A 219 0.02 16.14 6.56
CA GLU A 219 1.21 16.05 5.69
C GLU A 219 2.52 16.24 6.46
N ASN A 220 2.60 17.27 7.31
CA ASN A 220 3.81 17.56 8.09
C ASN A 220 4.16 16.42 9.04
N LEU A 221 3.17 15.82 9.71
CA LEU A 221 3.40 14.65 10.57
C LEU A 221 4.00 13.50 9.76
N ALA A 222 3.51 13.26 8.55
CA ALA A 222 4.04 12.21 7.68
C ALA A 222 5.50 12.47 7.28
N HIS A 223 5.85 13.72 6.95
CA HIS A 223 7.23 14.11 6.68
C HIS A 223 8.15 13.95 7.91
N ASP A 224 7.67 14.30 9.11
CA ASP A 224 8.41 14.10 10.35
C ASP A 224 8.69 12.61 10.62
N HIS A 225 7.71 11.73 10.33
CA HIS A 225 7.92 10.28 10.42
C HIS A 225 8.92 9.77 9.39
N VAL A 226 8.87 10.23 8.13
CA VAL A 226 9.89 9.87 7.13
C VAL A 226 11.28 10.30 7.60
N LYS A 227 11.40 11.53 8.10
CA LYS A 227 12.64 12.10 8.62
C LYS A 227 13.22 11.22 9.75
N PHE A 228 12.37 10.84 10.70
CA PHE A 228 12.74 9.94 11.80
C PHE A 228 13.18 8.56 11.31
N LEU A 229 12.40 7.92 10.42
CA LEU A 229 12.68 6.56 9.91
C LEU A 229 13.99 6.52 9.10
N THR A 230 14.25 7.57 8.32
CA THR A 230 15.43 7.70 7.47
C THR A 230 16.66 8.25 8.21
N GLN A 231 16.52 8.61 9.50
CA GLN A 231 17.58 9.17 10.34
C GLN A 231 18.26 10.39 9.69
N ASP A 232 17.49 11.29 9.06
CA ASP A 232 17.99 12.48 8.36
C ASP A 232 18.94 12.24 7.19
N GLN A 233 19.13 10.99 6.73
CA GLN A 233 20.11 10.69 5.70
C GLN A 233 19.74 11.21 4.30
N TYR A 234 18.48 11.60 4.10
CA TYR A 234 17.91 11.98 2.79
C TYR A 234 16.96 13.19 2.86
N SER A 235 17.10 14.02 3.90
CA SER A 235 16.30 15.24 4.12
C SER A 235 16.90 16.47 3.45
#